data_AF-A0A965HS61-F1
#
_entry.id   AF-A0A965HS61-F1
#
_cell.length_a   1.000
_cell.length_b   1.000
_cell.length_c   1.000
_cell.angle_alpha   90.00
_cell.angle_beta   90.00
_cell.angle_gamma   90.00
#
_symmetry.space_group_name_H-M   'P 1'
#
loop_
_entity.id
_entity.type
_entity.pdbx_description
1 polymer ?
#
loop_
_entity_poly.entity_id
_entity_poly.type
_entity_poly.pdbx_seq_one_letter_code
_entity_poly.pdbx_strand_id
1 'polypeptide(L)'
;MKVNVVAVGTGQAIKNAVRGDGDVLLVHAKSSEEKFVAEGYGLRRFDLMYNDFVVIGPKADSARISEARTISDAFARIGQSRVLFVSRGDDSGTHKKELALWGQAGIDPRSASGTWYRETGSGMGATLNAAVGMDAYTLSDRATWISFANKSGFDILFEGDQALFNQYGIILVNPAKHPHVRSQAGQQFIDWMISPEGQGAIATYRRNGKQLFFPNAAP
;
A
#
# COMPACT_ATOMS: atom_id res chain seq x y z
N MET A 1 -17.00 -17.32 15.88
CA MET A 1 -16.48 -17.64 14.53
C MET A 1 -14.96 -17.79 14.60
N LYS A 2 -14.36 -18.75 13.88
CA LYS A 2 -12.89 -18.90 13.79
C LYS A 2 -12.45 -18.50 12.37
N VAL A 3 -11.49 -17.57 12.28
CA VAL A 3 -10.90 -17.13 11.01
C VAL A 3 -9.50 -17.72 10.87
N ASN A 4 -9.19 -18.33 9.72
CA ASN A 4 -7.84 -18.78 9.39
C ASN A 4 -7.28 -17.84 8.33
N VAL A 5 -6.08 -17.29 8.55
CA VAL A 5 -5.49 -16.28 7.66
C VAL A 5 -4.28 -16.87 6.94
N VAL A 6 -4.25 -16.69 5.61
CA VAL A 6 -3.08 -17.02 4.78
C VAL A 6 -2.55 -15.72 4.19
N ALA A 7 -1.44 -15.22 4.75
CA ALA A 7 -0.82 -13.97 4.32
C ALA A 7 0.21 -14.24 3.21
N VAL A 8 -0.07 -13.73 2.01
CA VAL A 8 0.80 -13.80 0.82
C VAL A 8 0.73 -12.49 0.05
N GLY A 9 1.63 -12.26 -0.91
CA GLY A 9 1.58 -11.07 -1.78
C GLY A 9 0.26 -10.99 -2.56
N THR A 10 -0.20 -9.77 -2.87
CA THR A 10 -1.51 -9.50 -3.48
C THR A 10 -1.80 -10.35 -4.73
N GLY A 11 -0.82 -10.50 -5.63
CA GLY A 11 -0.98 -11.32 -6.83
C GLY A 11 -1.21 -12.81 -6.51
N GLN A 12 -0.56 -13.33 -5.46
CA GLN A 12 -0.78 -14.71 -5.02
C GLN A 12 -2.11 -14.86 -4.28
N ALA A 13 -2.50 -13.88 -3.45
CA ALA A 13 -3.79 -13.89 -2.75
C ALA A 13 -4.95 -13.94 -3.75
N ILE A 14 -4.88 -13.13 -4.82
CA ILE A 14 -5.88 -13.15 -5.90
C ILE A 14 -5.88 -14.50 -6.61
N LYS A 15 -4.71 -15.07 -6.94
CA LYS A 15 -4.62 -16.41 -7.57
C LYS A 15 -5.24 -17.50 -6.69
N ASN A 16 -5.00 -17.46 -5.39
CA ASN A 16 -5.61 -18.40 -4.42
C ASN A 16 -7.14 -18.24 -4.41
N ALA A 17 -7.65 -17.02 -4.36
CA ALA A 17 -9.09 -16.75 -4.38
C ALA A 17 -9.74 -17.17 -5.71
N VAL A 18 -9.07 -16.97 -6.85
CA VAL A 18 -9.49 -17.46 -8.17
C VAL A 18 -9.64 -18.99 -8.17
N ARG A 19 -8.78 -19.71 -7.45
CA ARG A 19 -8.83 -21.18 -7.28
C ARG A 19 -9.83 -21.66 -6.22
N GLY A 20 -10.42 -20.74 -5.45
CA GLY A 20 -11.34 -21.10 -4.36
C GLY A 20 -10.61 -21.56 -3.10
N ASP A 21 -9.32 -21.25 -2.94
CA ASP A 21 -8.51 -21.64 -1.77
C ASP A 21 -8.80 -20.79 -0.52
N GLY A 22 -9.78 -19.89 -0.58
CA GLY A 22 -10.23 -19.05 0.52
C GLY A 22 -11.66 -18.57 0.32
N ASP A 23 -12.33 -18.26 1.43
CA ASP A 23 -13.72 -17.80 1.41
C ASP A 23 -13.84 -16.29 1.16
N VAL A 24 -12.90 -15.51 1.70
CA VAL A 24 -12.89 -14.05 1.62
C VAL A 24 -11.50 -13.59 1.18
N LEU A 25 -11.47 -12.65 0.22
CA LEU A 25 -10.27 -11.98 -0.24
C LEU A 25 -10.20 -10.59 0.40
N LEU A 26 -9.09 -10.30 1.09
CA LEU A 26 -8.78 -8.99 1.66
C LEU A 26 -7.41 -8.56 1.16
N VAL A 27 -7.37 -7.58 0.25
CA VAL A 27 -6.14 -7.08 -0.39
C VAL A 27 -6.21 -5.55 -0.55
N HIS A 28 -5.16 -4.95 -1.12
CA HIS A 28 -5.01 -3.49 -1.26
C HIS A 28 -4.59 -3.08 -2.69
N ALA A 29 -5.27 -3.62 -3.69
CA ALA A 29 -5.03 -3.36 -5.11
C ALA A 29 -6.36 -3.19 -5.85
N LYS A 30 -7.01 -2.03 -5.65
CA LYS A 30 -8.35 -1.71 -6.16
C LYS A 30 -8.60 -2.12 -7.61
N SER A 31 -7.69 -1.81 -8.53
CA SER A 31 -7.87 -2.18 -9.96
C SER A 31 -7.90 -3.70 -10.18
N SER A 32 -7.09 -4.45 -9.43
CA SER A 32 -7.06 -5.92 -9.50
C SER A 32 -8.27 -6.55 -8.80
N GLU A 33 -8.74 -5.93 -7.72
CA GLU A 33 -9.96 -6.29 -7.00
C GLU A 33 -11.22 -6.10 -7.87
N GLU A 34 -11.34 -4.94 -8.53
CA GLU A 34 -12.44 -4.63 -9.44
C GLU A 34 -12.44 -5.59 -10.63
N LYS A 35 -11.27 -5.90 -11.20
CA LYS A 35 -11.13 -6.92 -12.24
C LYS A 35 -11.57 -8.31 -11.74
N PHE A 36 -11.15 -8.71 -10.54
CA PHE A 36 -11.53 -9.99 -9.94
C PHE A 36 -13.05 -10.14 -9.78
N VAL A 37 -13.75 -9.07 -9.40
CA VAL A 37 -15.22 -9.04 -9.34
C VAL A 37 -15.83 -9.03 -10.74
N ALA A 38 -15.31 -8.22 -11.67
CA ALA A 38 -15.82 -8.14 -13.04
C ALA A 38 -15.70 -9.46 -13.82
N GLU A 39 -14.67 -10.26 -13.55
CA GLU A 39 -14.48 -11.61 -14.10
C GLU A 39 -15.33 -12.68 -13.37
N GLY A 40 -16.11 -12.27 -12.37
CA GLY A 40 -17.07 -13.09 -11.65
C GLY A 40 -16.46 -14.00 -10.59
N TYR A 41 -15.20 -13.81 -10.20
CA TYR A 41 -14.56 -14.60 -9.14
C TYR A 41 -14.95 -14.15 -7.73
N GLY A 42 -15.37 -12.89 -7.58
CA GLY A 42 -15.92 -12.34 -6.36
C GLY A 42 -17.33 -11.79 -6.58
N LEU A 43 -18.13 -11.70 -5.52
CA LEU A 43 -19.50 -11.18 -5.61
C LEU A 43 -19.55 -9.65 -5.63
N ARG A 44 -18.93 -9.02 -4.63
CA ARG A 44 -18.90 -7.56 -4.48
C ARG A 44 -17.65 -7.16 -3.71
N ARG A 45 -17.09 -6.02 -4.08
CA ARG A 45 -16.02 -5.34 -3.37
C ARG A 45 -16.59 -4.30 -2.41
N PHE A 46 -16.12 -4.31 -1.18
CA PHE A 46 -16.37 -3.27 -0.18
C PHE A 46 -15.06 -2.57 0.14
N ASP A 47 -15.07 -1.23 0.16
CA ASP A 47 -14.00 -0.47 0.80
C ASP A 47 -14.04 -0.76 2.30
N LEU A 48 -12.88 -1.06 2.89
CA LEU A 48 -12.80 -1.50 4.28
C LEU A 48 -12.05 -0.49 5.15
N MET A 49 -10.83 -0.17 4.75
CA MET A 49 -9.92 0.71 5.46
C MET A 49 -8.80 1.11 4.51
N TYR A 50 -8.00 2.10 4.88
CA TYR A 50 -6.74 2.39 4.22
C TYR A 50 -5.61 2.53 5.25
N ASN A 51 -4.41 2.16 4.85
CA ASN A 51 -3.21 2.82 5.38
C ASN A 51 -2.68 3.77 4.30
N ASP A 52 -1.54 4.39 4.55
CA ASP A 52 -0.96 5.35 3.63
C ASP A 52 0.52 5.06 3.36
N PHE A 53 0.94 5.53 2.19
CA PHE A 53 2.33 5.70 1.84
C PHE A 53 2.84 7.04 2.34
N VAL A 54 4.14 7.12 2.59
CA VAL A 54 4.83 8.33 3.02
C VAL A 54 6.12 8.45 2.24
N VAL A 55 6.52 9.69 1.94
CA VAL A 55 7.84 9.96 1.36
C VAL A 55 8.81 10.20 2.49
N ILE A 56 9.82 9.34 2.56
CA ILE A 56 10.89 9.39 3.55
C ILE A 56 12.12 10.01 2.89
N GLY A 57 12.88 10.81 3.63
CA GLY A 57 14.17 11.28 3.19
C GLY A 57 15.00 11.91 4.32
N PRO A 58 16.18 12.44 3.98
CA PRO A 58 17.04 13.12 4.93
C PRO A 58 16.37 14.37 5.50
N LYS A 59 16.54 14.65 6.80
CA LYS A 59 16.01 15.87 7.45
C LYS A 59 16.50 17.18 6.82
N ALA A 60 17.64 17.15 6.12
CA ALA A 60 18.14 18.30 5.37
C ALA A 60 17.21 18.72 4.22
N ASP A 61 16.37 17.79 3.73
CA ASP A 61 15.37 17.98 2.68
C ASP A 61 15.86 18.85 1.51
N SER A 62 16.93 18.41 0.83
CA SER A 62 17.57 19.15 -0.26
C SER A 62 16.64 19.44 -1.46
N ALA A 63 15.61 18.62 -1.67
CA ALA A 63 14.55 18.84 -2.67
C ALA A 63 13.35 19.65 -2.14
N ARG A 64 13.34 20.04 -0.86
CA ARG A 64 12.28 20.83 -0.21
C ARG A 64 10.88 20.24 -0.43
N ILE A 65 10.75 18.92 -0.29
CA ILE A 65 9.45 18.26 -0.48
C ILE A 65 8.52 18.46 0.71
N SER A 66 9.05 18.80 1.88
CA SER A 66 8.24 19.17 3.05
C SER A 66 7.42 20.45 2.85
N GLU A 67 7.84 21.29 1.90
CA GLU A 67 7.11 22.50 1.49
C GLU A 67 6.11 22.22 0.35
N ALA A 68 6.10 21.01 -0.21
CA ALA A 68 5.20 20.67 -1.30
C ALA A 68 3.74 20.64 -0.82
N ARG A 69 2.80 20.99 -1.71
CA ARG A 69 1.37 20.97 -1.40
C ARG A 69 0.67 19.68 -1.84
N THR A 70 1.25 18.99 -2.80
CA THR A 70 0.71 17.75 -3.37
C THR A 70 1.83 16.75 -3.58
N ILE A 71 1.49 15.46 -3.62
CA ILE A 71 2.49 14.41 -3.88
C ILE A 71 3.13 14.55 -5.26
N SER A 72 2.37 15.06 -6.24
CA SER A 72 2.87 15.33 -7.59
C SER A 72 3.94 16.45 -7.56
N ASP A 73 3.73 17.52 -6.78
CA ASP A 73 4.75 18.56 -6.57
C ASP A 73 5.99 18.00 -5.85
N ALA A 74 5.81 17.19 -4.80
CA ALA A 74 6.91 16.54 -4.10
C ALA A 74 7.77 15.67 -5.04
N PHE A 75 7.15 14.81 -5.84
CA PHE A 75 7.85 13.97 -6.83
C PHE A 75 8.49 14.80 -7.93
N ALA A 76 7.81 15.85 -8.42
CA ALA A 76 8.36 16.77 -9.41
C ALA A 76 9.65 17.43 -8.91
N ARG A 77 9.66 17.90 -7.65
CA ARG A 77 10.87 18.48 -7.02
C ARG A 77 12.02 17.50 -6.94
N ILE A 78 11.77 16.26 -6.49
CA ILE A 78 12.81 15.21 -6.42
C ILE A 78 13.44 15.00 -7.80
N GLY A 79 12.60 14.80 -8.83
CA GLY A 79 13.10 14.53 -10.19
C GLY A 79 13.79 15.73 -10.84
N GLN A 80 13.31 16.96 -10.60
CA GLN A 80 13.93 18.19 -11.12
C GLN A 80 15.27 18.49 -10.45
N SER A 81 15.36 18.32 -9.13
CA SER A 81 16.61 18.47 -8.38
C SER A 81 17.58 17.31 -8.61
N ARG A 82 17.11 16.19 -9.18
CA ARG A 82 17.89 14.96 -9.41
C ARG A 82 18.60 14.46 -8.16
N VAL A 83 17.98 14.68 -7.00
CA VAL A 83 18.43 14.08 -5.75
C VAL A 83 18.21 12.58 -5.80
N LEU A 84 19.01 11.82 -5.04
CA LEU A 84 18.89 10.37 -5.06
C LEU A 84 17.50 9.95 -4.57
N PHE A 85 16.87 9.07 -5.33
CA PHE A 85 15.64 8.38 -4.97
C PHE A 85 15.84 6.88 -5.10
N VAL A 86 15.58 6.14 -4.03
CA VAL A 86 15.71 4.69 -4.00
C VAL A 86 14.34 4.05 -4.18
N SER A 87 14.22 3.25 -5.23
CA SER A 87 13.06 2.44 -5.54
C SER A 87 13.25 1.00 -5.09
N ARG A 88 12.13 0.37 -4.73
CA ARG A 88 12.03 -1.08 -4.54
C ARG A 88 12.44 -1.84 -5.81
N GLY A 89 11.99 -1.39 -6.99
CA GLY A 89 12.30 -2.05 -8.28
C GLY A 89 11.89 -3.53 -8.37
N ASP A 90 10.89 -3.99 -7.61
CA ASP A 90 10.61 -5.42 -7.37
C ASP A 90 9.19 -5.87 -7.81
N ASP A 91 8.52 -5.08 -8.64
CA ASP A 91 7.13 -5.27 -9.10
C ASP A 91 6.05 -5.37 -7.99
N SER A 92 6.40 -5.01 -6.75
CA SER A 92 5.46 -4.99 -5.63
C SER A 92 4.39 -3.90 -5.74
N GLY A 93 3.40 -3.95 -4.85
CA GLY A 93 2.40 -2.88 -4.71
C GLY A 93 3.02 -1.51 -4.45
N THR A 94 4.06 -1.44 -3.61
CA THR A 94 4.80 -0.19 -3.34
C THR A 94 5.49 0.31 -4.61
N HIS A 95 6.18 -0.56 -5.35
CA HIS A 95 6.83 -0.19 -6.61
C HIS A 95 5.81 0.33 -7.65
N LYS A 96 4.68 -0.36 -7.80
CA LYS A 96 3.61 0.06 -8.71
C LYS A 96 3.00 1.41 -8.33
N LYS A 97 2.80 1.63 -7.02
CA LYS A 97 2.32 2.91 -6.49
C LYS A 97 3.32 4.03 -6.80
N GLU A 98 4.59 3.80 -6.52
CA GLU A 98 5.67 4.75 -6.78
C GLU A 98 5.73 5.15 -8.27
N LEU A 99 5.72 4.18 -9.18
CA LEU A 99 5.69 4.46 -10.63
C LEU A 99 4.43 5.26 -11.05
N ALA A 100 3.28 4.98 -10.44
CA ALA A 100 2.07 5.75 -10.70
C ALA A 100 2.20 7.22 -10.21
N LEU A 101 2.85 7.46 -9.07
CA LEU A 101 3.12 8.80 -8.55
C LEU A 101 4.10 9.57 -9.44
N TRP A 102 5.15 8.91 -9.95
CA TRP A 102 6.04 9.50 -10.94
C TRP A 102 5.30 9.90 -12.22
N GLY A 103 4.43 9.04 -12.72
CA GLY A 103 3.59 9.34 -13.88
C GLY A 103 2.66 10.54 -13.65
N GLN A 104 2.09 10.69 -12.44
CA GLN A 104 1.28 11.85 -12.06
C GLN A 104 2.10 13.15 -11.97
N ALA A 105 3.41 13.06 -11.72
CA ALA A 105 4.34 14.19 -11.80
C ALA A 105 4.84 14.47 -13.22
N GLY A 106 4.41 13.68 -14.22
CA GLY A 106 4.87 13.81 -15.61
C GLY A 106 6.32 13.36 -15.82
N ILE A 107 6.87 12.54 -14.93
CA ILE A 107 8.26 12.08 -14.96
C ILE A 107 8.29 10.57 -15.19
N ASP A 108 9.08 10.11 -16.16
CA ASP A 108 9.46 8.70 -16.27
C ASP A 108 10.82 8.49 -15.59
N PRO A 109 10.88 7.90 -14.38
CA PRO A 109 12.12 7.74 -13.64
C PRO A 109 13.04 6.69 -14.29
N ARG A 110 12.52 5.81 -15.16
CA ARG A 110 13.27 4.72 -15.76
C ARG A 110 14.36 5.22 -16.70
N SER A 111 14.15 6.37 -17.36
CA SER A 111 15.20 7.00 -18.17
C SER A 111 16.39 7.49 -17.34
N ALA A 112 16.23 7.58 -16.02
CA ALA A 112 17.26 7.93 -15.06
C ALA A 112 17.74 6.75 -14.20
N SER A 113 17.32 5.52 -14.51
CA SER A 113 17.75 4.33 -13.78
C SER A 113 19.28 4.22 -13.75
N GLY A 114 19.82 3.91 -12.57
CA GLY A 114 21.26 3.84 -12.34
C GLY A 114 21.94 5.22 -12.15
N THR A 115 21.18 6.32 -12.15
CA THR A 115 21.69 7.67 -11.89
C THR A 115 21.14 8.23 -10.57
N TRP A 116 20.19 9.16 -10.61
CA TRP A 116 19.48 9.63 -9.42
C TRP A 116 18.34 8.69 -9.01
N TYR A 117 17.81 7.90 -9.94
CA TYR A 117 16.85 6.84 -9.65
C TYR A 117 17.57 5.50 -9.45
N ARG A 118 17.46 4.93 -8.25
CA ARG A 118 18.22 3.75 -7.80
C ARG A 118 17.29 2.60 -7.47
N GLU A 119 17.24 1.59 -8.32
CA GLU A 119 16.39 0.42 -8.13
C GLU A 119 17.16 -0.67 -7.35
N THR A 120 16.55 -1.17 -6.27
CA THR A 120 17.19 -2.18 -5.41
C THR A 120 16.81 -3.62 -5.72
N GLY A 121 15.72 -3.84 -6.47
CA GLY A 121 15.14 -5.17 -6.71
C GLY A 121 14.79 -5.92 -5.43
N SER A 122 14.56 -5.20 -4.33
CA SER A 122 14.57 -5.74 -2.97
C SER A 122 13.34 -5.33 -2.17
N GLY A 123 13.08 -6.03 -1.07
CA GLY A 123 12.00 -5.70 -0.13
C GLY A 123 12.20 -4.36 0.60
N MET A 124 11.14 -3.87 1.23
CA MET A 124 11.08 -2.52 1.82
C MET A 124 12.15 -2.25 2.89
N GLY A 125 12.49 -3.23 3.74
CA GLY A 125 13.53 -3.05 4.76
C GLY A 125 14.93 -2.83 4.17
N ALA A 126 15.28 -3.54 3.10
CA ALA A 126 16.54 -3.35 2.39
C ALA A 126 16.55 -2.03 1.61
N THR A 127 15.42 -1.68 0.98
CA THR A 127 15.23 -0.39 0.30
C THR A 127 15.42 0.80 1.27
N LEU A 128 14.84 0.73 2.47
CA LEU A 128 15.01 1.77 3.49
C LEU A 128 16.46 1.89 3.98
N ASN A 129 17.15 0.77 4.20
CA ASN A 129 18.57 0.80 4.57
C ASN A 129 19.43 1.40 3.44
N ALA A 130 19.14 1.07 2.18
CA ALA A 130 19.83 1.66 1.04
C ALA A 130 19.56 3.16 0.94
N ALA A 131 18.30 3.59 1.12
CA ALA A 131 17.94 5.01 1.15
C ALA A 131 18.73 5.77 2.23
N VAL A 132 18.76 5.24 3.45
CA VAL A 132 19.54 5.81 4.57
C VAL A 132 21.03 5.84 4.27
N GLY A 133 21.60 4.75 3.77
CA GLY A 133 23.04 4.66 3.47
C GLY A 133 23.49 5.56 2.32
N MET A 134 22.57 5.92 1.42
CA MET A 134 22.84 6.78 0.27
C MET A 134 22.40 8.24 0.48
N ASP A 135 21.85 8.57 1.65
CA ASP A 135 21.24 9.88 1.91
C ASP A 135 20.17 10.25 0.86
N ALA A 136 19.30 9.29 0.54
CA ALA A 136 18.35 9.34 -0.57
C ALA A 136 16.89 9.32 -0.11
N TYR A 137 16.00 9.86 -0.95
CA TYR A 137 14.56 9.79 -0.75
C TYR A 137 14.01 8.41 -1.11
N THR A 138 12.87 8.00 -0.54
CA THR A 138 12.16 6.77 -0.92
C THR A 138 10.69 6.82 -0.54
N LEU A 139 9.87 6.00 -1.19
CA LEU A 139 8.47 5.78 -0.81
C LEU A 139 8.35 4.54 0.08
N SER A 140 7.69 4.66 1.23
CA SER A 140 7.41 3.53 2.13
C SER A 140 5.96 3.52 2.57
N ASP A 141 5.41 2.36 2.91
CA ASP A 141 4.22 2.33 3.75
C ASP A 141 4.57 2.83 5.16
N ARG A 142 3.62 3.54 5.80
CA ARG A 142 3.83 4.12 7.13
C ARG A 142 4.14 3.06 8.20
N ALA A 143 3.51 1.89 8.12
CA ALA A 143 3.67 0.85 9.13
C ALA A 143 5.10 0.28 9.13
N THR A 144 5.68 0.07 7.94
CA THR A 144 7.09 -0.32 7.79
C THR A 144 8.00 0.76 8.33
N TRP A 145 7.78 2.04 7.97
CA TRP A 145 8.61 3.14 8.49
C TRP A 145 8.58 3.24 10.02
N ILE A 146 7.39 3.11 10.63
CA ILE A 146 7.24 3.12 12.09
C ILE A 146 8.07 1.98 12.72
N SER A 147 8.02 0.80 12.12
CA SER A 147 8.71 -0.41 12.60
C SER A 147 10.20 -0.45 12.28
N PHE A 148 10.66 0.38 11.34
CA PHE A 148 12.05 0.43 10.90
C PHE A 148 12.94 1.09 11.96
N ALA A 149 13.96 0.37 12.44
CA ALA A 149 14.81 0.84 13.54
C ALA A 149 15.88 1.86 13.10
N ASN A 150 16.49 1.66 11.93
CA ASN A 150 17.64 2.42 11.46
C ASN A 150 17.24 3.76 10.80
N LYS A 151 16.60 4.67 11.54
CA LYS A 151 16.09 5.92 10.97
C LYS A 151 17.18 6.99 10.71
N SER A 152 18.37 6.89 11.31
CA SER A 152 19.58 7.70 11.05
C SER A 152 19.39 9.05 10.32
N GLY A 153 18.84 10.05 11.00
CA GLY A 153 18.70 11.41 10.45
C GLY A 153 17.60 11.59 9.40
N PHE A 154 16.81 10.55 9.11
CA PHE A 154 15.68 10.59 8.19
C PHE A 154 14.36 10.82 8.92
N ASP A 155 13.39 11.36 8.20
CA ASP A 155 12.02 11.53 8.69
C ASP A 155 10.99 11.34 7.56
N ILE A 156 9.72 11.37 7.94
CA ILE A 156 8.64 11.58 6.98
C ILE A 156 8.71 13.04 6.53
N LEU A 157 8.94 13.26 5.24
CA LEU A 157 9.02 14.60 4.68
C LEU A 157 7.73 15.00 3.95
N PHE A 158 6.95 14.04 3.46
CA PHE A 158 5.66 14.32 2.83
C PHE A 158 4.65 13.19 3.10
N GLU A 159 3.43 13.57 3.48
CA GLU A 159 2.33 12.66 3.85
C GLU A 159 0.95 13.32 3.70
N GLY A 160 -0.13 12.55 3.83
CA GLY A 160 -1.50 13.07 3.95
C GLY A 160 -2.24 13.35 2.64
N ASP A 161 -1.56 13.36 1.50
CA ASP A 161 -2.20 13.45 0.19
C ASP A 161 -3.06 12.20 -0.10
N GLN A 162 -4.27 12.38 -0.63
CA GLN A 162 -5.17 11.26 -0.96
C GLN A 162 -4.55 10.28 -1.95
N ALA A 163 -3.69 10.75 -2.85
CA ALA A 163 -2.96 9.90 -3.77
C ALA A 163 -1.94 9.00 -3.07
N LEU A 164 -1.64 9.19 -1.78
CA LEU A 164 -0.84 8.28 -0.96
C LEU A 164 -1.67 7.20 -0.26
N PHE A 165 -3.01 7.26 -0.33
CA PHE A 165 -3.84 6.23 0.30
C PHE A 165 -3.63 4.88 -0.38
N ASN A 166 -3.55 3.85 0.46
CA ASN A 166 -3.45 2.45 0.09
C ASN A 166 -4.71 1.75 0.58
N GLN A 167 -5.73 1.80 -0.27
CA GLN A 167 -7.08 1.33 0.02
C GLN A 167 -7.11 -0.19 0.08
N TYR A 168 -7.62 -0.74 1.18
CA TYR A 168 -7.96 -2.14 1.32
C TYR A 168 -9.40 -2.38 0.90
N GLY A 169 -9.59 -3.42 0.10
CA GLY A 169 -10.89 -3.98 -0.25
C GLY A 169 -11.09 -5.34 0.40
N ILE A 170 -12.35 -5.66 0.71
CA ILE A 170 -12.77 -6.98 1.14
C ILE A 170 -13.85 -7.52 0.20
N ILE A 171 -13.71 -8.78 -0.23
CA ILE A 171 -14.53 -9.40 -1.27
C ILE A 171 -14.88 -10.83 -0.88
N LEU A 172 -16.15 -11.20 -1.00
CA LEU A 172 -16.60 -12.59 -0.87
C LEU A 172 -16.28 -13.35 -2.17
N VAL A 173 -15.60 -14.50 -2.07
CA VAL A 173 -15.35 -15.38 -3.23
C VAL A 173 -16.68 -15.97 -3.71
N ASN A 174 -16.87 -16.04 -5.03
CA ASN A 174 -18.15 -16.38 -5.64
C ASN A 174 -18.48 -17.89 -5.45
N PRO A 175 -19.51 -18.25 -4.64
CA PRO A 175 -19.87 -19.65 -4.41
C PRO A 175 -20.46 -20.34 -5.64
N ALA A 176 -20.94 -19.59 -6.65
CA ALA A 176 -21.40 -20.17 -7.91
C ALA A 176 -20.25 -20.77 -8.73
N LYS A 177 -19.03 -20.24 -8.59
CA LYS A 177 -17.82 -20.82 -9.18
C LYS A 177 -17.19 -21.87 -8.28
N HIS A 178 -17.28 -21.68 -6.96
CA HIS A 178 -16.64 -22.53 -5.95
C HIS A 178 -17.66 -22.96 -4.88
N PRO A 179 -18.40 -24.07 -5.10
CA PRO A 179 -19.48 -24.48 -4.19
C PRO A 179 -19.06 -24.79 -2.76
N HIS A 180 -17.77 -25.07 -2.53
CA HIS A 180 -17.21 -25.34 -1.20
C HIS A 180 -16.91 -24.07 -0.39
N VAL A 181 -16.97 -22.89 -1.00
CA VAL A 181 -16.80 -21.60 -0.31
C VAL A 181 -17.89 -21.45 0.75
N ARG A 182 -17.48 -21.12 1.97
CA ARG A 182 -18.36 -20.91 3.13
C ARG A 182 -19.01 -19.53 3.07
N SER A 183 -19.81 -19.29 2.03
CA SER A 183 -20.37 -17.98 1.68
C SER A 183 -21.11 -17.30 2.83
N GLN A 184 -21.91 -18.03 3.61
CA GLN A 184 -22.63 -17.48 4.75
C GLN A 184 -21.69 -16.96 5.84
N ALA A 185 -20.66 -17.74 6.19
CA ALA A 185 -19.67 -17.34 7.19
C ALA A 185 -18.77 -16.21 6.66
N GLY A 186 -18.40 -16.25 5.39
CA GLY A 186 -17.65 -15.19 4.73
C GLY A 186 -18.40 -13.86 4.70
N GLN A 187 -19.71 -13.89 4.39
CA GLN A 187 -20.54 -12.69 4.43
C GLN A 187 -20.70 -12.15 5.86
N GLN A 188 -20.94 -13.01 6.85
CA GLN A 188 -20.99 -12.59 8.27
C GLN A 188 -19.69 -11.91 8.71
N PHE A 189 -18.54 -12.40 8.25
CA PHE A 189 -17.25 -11.75 8.52
C PHE A 189 -17.17 -10.38 7.85
N ILE A 190 -17.55 -10.27 6.58
CA ILE A 190 -17.54 -8.99 5.84
C ILE A 190 -18.48 -7.99 6.51
N ASP A 191 -19.71 -8.39 6.83
CA ASP A 191 -20.73 -7.55 7.46
C ASP A 191 -20.23 -7.00 8.80
N TRP A 192 -19.57 -7.83 9.62
CA TRP A 192 -18.96 -7.38 10.85
C TRP A 192 -17.80 -6.41 10.61
N MET A 193 -16.92 -6.69 9.62
CA MET A 193 -15.78 -5.84 9.31
C MET A 193 -16.19 -4.43 8.85
N ILE A 194 -17.33 -4.30 8.15
CA ILE A 194 -17.87 -3.02 7.69
C ILE A 194 -18.88 -2.38 8.67
N SER A 195 -19.22 -3.07 9.76
CA SER A 195 -20.14 -2.54 10.78
C SER A 195 -19.48 -1.43 11.62
N PRO A 196 -20.26 -0.61 12.34
CA PRO A 196 -19.72 0.38 13.28
C PRO A 196 -18.73 -0.24 14.29
N GLU A 197 -19.00 -1.44 14.77
CA GLU A 197 -18.12 -2.17 15.71
C GLU A 197 -16.81 -2.58 15.05
N GLY A 198 -16.84 -3.17 13.84
CA GLY A 198 -15.64 -3.57 13.11
C GLY A 198 -14.79 -2.37 12.69
N GLN A 199 -15.43 -1.32 12.18
CA GLN A 199 -14.76 -0.05 11.85
C GLN A 199 -14.18 0.61 13.12
N GLY A 200 -14.86 0.55 14.26
CA GLY A 200 -14.34 1.00 15.56
C GLY A 200 -13.12 0.20 16.02
N ALA A 201 -13.11 -1.11 15.82
CA ALA A 201 -11.94 -1.96 16.10
C ALA A 201 -10.74 -1.59 15.21
N ILE A 202 -10.97 -1.30 13.93
CA ILE A 202 -9.92 -0.82 13.01
C ILE A 202 -9.38 0.55 13.46
N ALA A 203 -10.28 1.51 13.76
CA ALA A 203 -9.90 2.86 14.21
C ALA A 203 -9.07 2.87 15.49
N THR A 204 -9.22 1.87 16.36
CA THR A 204 -8.52 1.79 17.66
C THR A 204 -7.23 0.97 17.59
N TYR A 205 -6.95 0.29 16.48
CA TYR A 205 -5.70 -0.47 16.32
C TYR A 205 -4.48 0.47 16.32
N ARG A 206 -3.49 0.13 17.17
CA ARG A 206 -2.26 0.91 17.34
C ARG A 206 -1.04 0.01 17.31
N ARG A 207 0.08 0.53 16.80
CA ARG A 207 1.42 -0.04 16.97
C ARG A 207 2.36 1.07 17.41
N ASN A 208 3.09 0.84 18.52
CA ASN A 208 3.96 1.84 19.14
C ASN A 208 3.22 3.19 19.37
N GLY A 209 1.97 3.13 19.84
CA GLY A 209 1.14 4.31 20.11
C GLY A 209 0.56 5.01 18.87
N LYS A 210 0.92 4.59 17.64
CA LYS A 210 0.46 5.22 16.40
C LYS A 210 -0.65 4.41 15.73
N GLN A 211 -1.65 5.12 15.20
CA GLN A 211 -2.69 4.53 14.35
C GLN A 211 -2.09 4.10 13.02
N LEU A 212 -2.42 2.88 12.57
CA LEU A 212 -1.91 2.33 11.31
C LEU A 212 -2.94 2.26 10.21
N PHE A 213 -4.22 2.13 10.56
CA PHE A 213 -5.31 1.99 9.61
C PHE A 213 -6.42 2.98 9.93
N PHE A 214 -7.05 3.48 8.88
CA PHE A 214 -8.15 4.44 8.95
C PHE A 214 -9.38 3.79 8.31
N PRO A 215 -10.43 3.51 9.09
CA PRO A 215 -11.65 2.90 8.57
C PRO A 215 -12.37 3.88 7.64
N ASN A 216 -12.92 3.35 6.55
CA ASN A 216 -13.69 4.13 5.58
C ASN A 216 -14.75 3.32 4.85
N ALA A 217 -15.24 2.23 5.47
CA ALA A 217 -16.34 1.48 4.91
C ALA A 217 -17.59 2.37 4.82
N ALA A 218 -18.22 2.37 3.65
CA ALA A 218 -19.53 2.96 3.45
C ALA A 218 -20.61 1.88 3.63
N PRO A 219 -21.79 2.21 4.19
CA PRO A 219 -22.95 1.32 4.27
C PRO A 219 -23.39 0.77 2.90
#